data_AF-A0A847E1G8-F1
#
_entry.id   AF-A0A847E1G8-F1
#
_cell.length_a   1.000
_cell.length_b   1.000
_cell.length_c   1.000
_cell.angle_alpha   90.00
_cell.angle_beta   90.00
_cell.angle_gamma   90.00
#
_symmetry.space_group_name_H-M   'P 1'
#
loop_
_entity.id
_entity.type
_entity.pdbx_description
1 polymer ?
#
loop_
_entity_poly.entity_id
_entity_poly.type
_entity_poly.pdbx_seq_one_letter_code
_entity_poly.pdbx_strand_id
1 'polypeptide(L)'
;MIVNAIDAVSDDSGWAGLGAVGSTITKLRPDFDSRLYGHRKFSDLVRSMPDRFELEERATGAGKSIFVRLAPRPAPARKRSTRARKAPA
;
A
#
# COMPACT_ATOMS: atom_id res chain seq x y z
N MET A 1 10.50 2.10 -10.38
CA MET A 1 9.96 3.30 -9.69
C MET A 1 9.22 2.92 -8.40
N ILE A 2 7.95 2.45 -8.45
CA ILE A 2 7.24 2.04 -7.21
C ILE A 2 7.94 0.87 -6.51
N VAL A 3 8.44 -0.10 -7.29
CA VAL A 3 9.24 -1.22 -6.80
C VAL A 3 10.46 -0.75 -5.99
N ASN A 4 11.25 0.18 -6.54
CA ASN A 4 12.43 0.73 -5.87
C ASN A 4 12.06 1.48 -4.59
N ALA A 5 10.94 2.21 -4.60
CA ALA A 5 10.48 2.92 -3.41
C ALA A 5 10.00 1.95 -2.31
N ILE A 6 9.38 0.84 -2.68
CA ILE A 6 9.04 -0.25 -1.77
C ILE A 6 10.32 -0.85 -1.20
N ASP A 7 11.26 -1.25 -2.05
CA ASP A 7 12.53 -1.87 -1.64
C ASP A 7 13.33 -0.98 -0.67
N ALA A 8 13.38 0.33 -0.94
CA ALA A 8 14.09 1.30 -0.11
C ALA A 8 13.48 1.54 1.28
N VAL A 9 12.18 1.25 1.46
CA VAL A 9 11.47 1.48 2.74
C VAL A 9 10.80 0.20 3.27
N SER A 10 11.19 -0.96 2.72
CA SER A 10 10.76 -2.25 3.22
C SER A 10 11.54 -2.58 4.47
N ASP A 11 10.84 -3.10 5.48
CA ASP A 11 11.45 -3.64 6.68
C ASP A 11 12.02 -5.05 6.40
N ASP A 12 12.67 -5.66 7.40
CA ASP A 12 13.21 -7.03 7.36
C ASP A 12 12.18 -8.10 6.95
N SER A 13 10.89 -7.83 7.17
CA SER A 13 9.78 -8.71 6.75
C SER A 13 9.38 -8.54 5.28
N GLY A 14 10.02 -7.65 4.53
CA GLY A 14 9.70 -7.33 3.13
C GLY A 14 8.42 -6.50 2.95
N TRP A 15 7.89 -5.91 4.03
CA TRP A 15 6.73 -5.03 4.00
C TRP A 15 7.18 -3.58 4.12
N ALA A 16 6.57 -2.71 3.33
CA ALA A 16 6.82 -1.28 3.36
C ALA A 16 5.55 -0.52 3.75
N GLY A 17 5.67 0.47 4.63
CA GLY A 17 4.55 1.36 4.96
C GLY A 17 4.14 2.20 3.75
N LEU A 18 2.87 2.14 3.33
CA LEU A 18 2.39 2.84 2.13
C LEU A 18 2.63 4.36 2.20
N GLY A 19 2.54 4.95 3.40
CA GLY A 19 2.86 6.37 3.61
C GLY A 19 4.34 6.70 3.39
N ALA A 20 5.25 5.82 3.80
CA ALA A 20 6.69 5.95 3.57
C ALA A 20 7.02 5.77 2.08
N VAL A 21 6.38 4.79 1.42
CA VAL A 21 6.49 4.59 -0.03
C VAL A 21 6.04 5.82 -0.80
N GLY A 22 4.87 6.38 -0.46
CA GLY A 22 4.34 7.60 -1.09
C GLY A 22 5.29 8.78 -0.90
N SER A 23 5.81 8.98 0.31
CA SER A 23 6.78 10.06 0.60
C SER A 23 8.07 9.90 -0.20
N THR A 24 8.55 8.66 -0.36
CA THR A 24 9.74 8.33 -1.15
C THR A 24 9.48 8.57 -2.64
N ILE A 25 8.30 8.21 -3.14
CA ILE A 25 7.89 8.48 -4.52
C ILE A 25 7.85 9.98 -4.80
N THR A 26 7.27 10.80 -3.92
CA THR A 26 7.25 12.26 -4.09
C THR A 26 8.66 12.84 -4.13
N LYS A 27 9.61 12.30 -3.35
CA LYS A 27 11.03 12.71 -3.40
C LYS A 27 11.71 12.31 -4.70
N LEU A 28 11.47 11.09 -5.18
CA LEU A 28 12.09 10.57 -6.40
C LEU A 28 11.48 11.13 -7.68
N ARG A 29 10.17 11.39 -7.66
CA ARG A 29 9.43 11.97 -8.77
C ARG A 29 8.30 12.86 -8.24
N PRO A 30 8.54 14.16 -8.05
CA PRO A 30 7.52 15.08 -7.53
C PRO A 30 6.30 15.21 -8.46
N ASP A 31 6.48 14.93 -9.76
CA ASP A 31 5.39 14.96 -10.76
C ASP A 31 4.45 13.74 -10.70
N PHE A 32 4.69 12.81 -9.77
CA PHE A 32 3.82 11.65 -9.61
C PHE A 32 2.51 12.06 -8.92
N ASP A 33 1.41 11.97 -9.65
CA ASP A 33 0.06 12.20 -9.12
C ASP A 33 -0.85 10.98 -9.40
N SER A 34 -1.41 10.40 -8.33
CA SER A 34 -2.40 9.31 -8.42
C SER A 34 -3.65 9.68 -9.21
N ARG A 35 -3.99 10.98 -9.30
CA ARG A 35 -5.14 11.49 -10.04
C ARG A 35 -4.97 11.34 -11.56
N LEU A 36 -3.73 11.41 -12.05
CA LEU A 36 -3.42 11.15 -13.47
C LEU A 36 -3.75 9.70 -13.86
N TYR A 37 -3.82 8.81 -12.88
CA TYR A 37 -4.22 7.41 -13.05
C TYR A 37 -5.69 7.16 -12.66
N GLY A 38 -6.49 8.21 -12.43
CA GLY A 38 -7.91 8.08 -12.07
C GLY A 38 -8.19 7.68 -10.63
N HIS A 39 -7.18 7.67 -9.75
CA HIS A 39 -7.34 7.28 -8.34
C HIS A 39 -7.25 8.47 -7.40
N ARG A 40 -8.17 8.54 -6.43
CA ARG A 40 -8.20 9.60 -5.39
C ARG A 40 -7.05 9.50 -4.39
N LYS A 41 -6.52 8.29 -4.21
CA LYS A 41 -5.46 7.98 -3.25
C LYS A 41 -4.44 7.04 -3.90
N PHE A 42 -3.18 7.19 -3.53
CA PHE A 42 -2.13 6.25 -3.91
C PHE A 42 -2.45 4.80 -3.50
N SER A 43 -3.13 4.60 -2.37
CA SER A 43 -3.61 3.28 -1.94
C SER A 43 -4.53 2.61 -2.95
N ASP A 44 -5.44 3.36 -3.58
CA ASP A 44 -6.36 2.81 -4.58
C ASP A 44 -5.63 2.43 -5.87
N LEU A 45 -4.63 3.22 -6.27
CA LEU A 45 -3.77 2.93 -7.41
C LEU A 45 -2.96 1.65 -7.21
N VAL A 46 -2.35 1.48 -6.03
CA VAL A 46 -1.58 0.26 -5.76
C VAL A 46 -2.53 -0.94 -5.67
N ARG A 47 -3.74 -0.75 -5.12
CA ARG A 47 -4.76 -1.79 -4.99
C ARG A 47 -5.36 -2.23 -6.33
N SER A 48 -5.32 -1.38 -7.36
CA SER A 48 -5.73 -1.74 -8.72
C SER A 48 -4.67 -2.58 -9.47
N MET A 49 -3.49 -2.78 -8.88
CA MET A 49 -2.39 -3.57 -9.45
C MET A 49 -2.04 -4.82 -8.61
N PRO A 50 -3.00 -5.73 -8.33
CA PRO A 50 -2.79 -6.89 -7.46
C PRO A 50 -1.78 -7.91 -8.02
N ASP A 51 -1.56 -7.92 -9.34
CA ASP A 51 -0.59 -8.82 -9.99
C ASP A 51 0.86 -8.48 -9.65
N ARG A 52 1.10 -7.27 -9.13
CA ARG A 52 2.44 -6.71 -8.88
C ARG A 52 2.65 -6.39 -7.41
N PHE A 53 1.59 -5.97 -6.72
CA PHE A 53 1.67 -5.48 -5.34
C PHE A 53 0.64 -6.14 -4.46
N GLU A 54 1.06 -6.49 -3.25
CA GLU A 54 0.19 -6.98 -2.19
C GLU A 54 0.02 -5.89 -1.15
N LEU A 55 -1.23 -5.59 -0.78
CA LEU A 55 -1.54 -4.61 0.27
C LEU A 55 -2.17 -5.30 1.47
N GLU A 56 -1.73 -4.89 2.66
CA GLU A 56 -2.25 -5.34 3.93
C GLU A 56 -2.62 -4.13 4.80
N GLU A 57 -3.88 -4.06 5.24
CA GLU A 57 -4.30 -3.09 6.26
C GLU A 57 -4.07 -3.71 7.64
N ARG A 58 -3.17 -3.11 8.43
CA ARG A 58 -2.87 -3.52 9.79
C ARG A 58 -3.43 -2.50 10.77
N ALA A 59 -4.23 -2.99 11.72
CA ALA A 59 -4.63 -2.17 12.86
C ALA A 59 -3.41 -1.98 13.78
N THR A 60 -3.04 -0.73 13.98
CA THR A 60 -2.01 -0.29 14.94
C THR A 60 -2.73 0.38 16.10
N GLY A 61 -2.11 0.44 17.29
CA GLY A 61 -2.71 1.08 18.46
C GLY A 61 -3.11 2.55 18.25
N ALA A 62 -2.52 3.21 17.25
CA ALA A 62 -2.80 4.59 16.86
C ALA A 62 -3.76 4.75 15.66
N GLY A 63 -4.25 3.66 15.08
CA GLY A 63 -5.16 3.69 13.92
C GLY A 63 -4.88 2.62 12.87
N LYS A 64 -5.39 2.80 11.65
CA LYS A 64 -5.21 1.85 10.54
C LYS A 64 -4.03 2.27 9.68
N SER A 65 -3.07 1.38 9.51
CA SER A 65 -1.90 1.60 8.64
C SER A 65 -1.94 0.61 7.48
N ILE A 66 -1.66 1.09 6.27
CA ILE A 66 -1.59 0.25 5.07
C ILE A 66 -0.12 -0.05 4.78
N PHE A 67 0.18 -1.33 4.61
CA PHE A 67 1.48 -1.84 4.20
C PHE A 67 1.36 -2.39 2.78
N VAL A 68 2.45 -2.30 2.03
CA VAL A 68 2.57 -2.82 0.67
C VAL A 68 3.86 -3.63 0.56
N ARG A 69 3.81 -4.72 -0.20
CA ARG A 69 5.00 -5.47 -0.61
C ARG A 69 4.92 -5.85 -2.08
N LEU A 70 6.05 -6.30 -2.62
CA LEU A 70 6.09 -6.95 -3.93
C LEU A 70 5.38 -8.30 -3.83
N ALA A 71 4.43 -8.55 -4.73
CA ALA A 71 3.74 -9.83 -4.76
C ALA A 71 4.72 -10.93 -5.21
N PRO A 72 5.01 -11.96 -4.39
CA PRO A 72 5.68 -13.14 -4.90
C PRO A 72 4.70 -13.81 -5.87
N ARG A 73 5.13 -14.02 -7.13
CA ARG A 73 4.46 -14.72 -8.24
C ARG A 73 2.94 -14.94 -8.08
N PRO A 74 2.09 -14.39 -8.99
CA PRO A 74 0.67 -14.11 -8.76
C PRO A 74 -0.03 -15.12 -7.86
N ALA A 75 -0.01 -14.85 -6.55
CA ALA A 75 -0.84 -15.56 -5.61
C ALA A 75 -2.26 -14.97 -5.74
N PRO A 76 -3.30 -15.80 -5.88
CA PRO A 76 -4.65 -15.33 -6.15
C PRO A 76 -5.07 -14.39 -5.02
N ALA A 77 -5.40 -13.15 -5.40
CA ALA A 77 -5.78 -12.04 -4.54
C ALA A 77 -6.60 -12.54 -3.35
N ARG A 78 -5.96 -12.59 -2.17
CA ARG A 78 -6.58 -13.04 -0.94
C ARG A 78 -7.61 -11.98 -0.55
N LYS A 79 -8.82 -12.15 -1.07
CA LYS A 79 -10.01 -11.41 -0.65
C LYS A 79 -10.23 -11.74 0.82
N ARG A 80 -9.71 -10.89 1.71
CA ARG A 80 -10.27 -10.72 3.04
C ARG A 80 -11.12 -9.46 2.99
N SER A 81 -12.33 -9.56 2.44
CA SER A 81 -13.54 -9.86 3.20
C SER A 81 -13.55 -9.17 4.57
N THR A 82 -14.37 -8.11 4.62
CA THR A 82 -15.35 -7.84 5.68
C THR A 82 -14.86 -7.94 7.13
N ARG A 83 -15.02 -6.86 7.89
CA ARG A 83 -16.23 -6.64 8.72
C ARG A 83 -15.93 -5.63 9.82
N ALA A 84 -16.93 -4.76 10.02
CA ALA A 84 -17.10 -3.86 11.14
C ALA A 84 -16.55 -4.35 12.49
N ARG A 85 -16.05 -3.40 13.28
CA ARG A 85 -16.42 -3.32 14.70
C ARG A 85 -16.85 -1.89 15.01
N LYS A 86 -18.08 -1.81 15.49
CA LYS A 86 -18.82 -0.66 16.01
C LYS A 86 -18.44 -0.47 17.49
N ALA A 87 -18.15 0.79 17.88
CA ALA A 87 -18.31 1.53 19.16
C ALA A 87 -17.92 0.87 20.52
N PRO A 88 -17.65 1.65 21.61
CA PRO A 88 -18.72 2.36 22.33
C PRO A 88 -18.38 3.76 22.90
N ALA A 89 -19.40 4.60 22.98
CA ALA A 89 -19.85 5.27 24.21
C ALA A 89 -21.37 5.49 24.08
#